data_AF-A0A134AJL4-F1
#
_entry.id   AF-A0A134AJL4-F1
#
_cell.length_a   1.000
_cell.length_b   1.000
_cell.length_c   1.000
_cell.angle_alpha   90.00
_cell.angle_beta   90.00
_cell.angle_gamma   90.00
#
_symmetry.space_group_name_H-M   'P 1'
#
loop_
_entity.id
_entity.type
_entity.pdbx_description
1 polymer ?
#
loop_
_entity_poly.entity_id
_entity_poly.type
_entity_poly.pdbx_seq_one_letter_code
_entity_poly.pdbx_strand_id
1 'polypeptide(L)'
;SSGAMLVNTTTPDGYRVDENGKWIDNKVVNQKDIISLYGRNLTQEQIDFTDNAAKKIAKEIIKPNMTDREKAREITKWIFANTIKDHRQSTEIYKKTHADTAWAVFSKGRAACSGYVRAFKLLGKYAGLKVKIVNEDLWQHQWNTVYLQDEGKWIDCDSQSRTCDGSEITPKEFGIPTYKIENKRLVYAPFPQIGNPYEDFVEEYNSGHWHWFYKFSLSELKAALESHKKWNKFEWLHNVGDRESFDESMIK
;
A
#
# COMPACT_ATOMS: atom_id res chain seq x y z
N SER A 1 42.23 25.58 -6.43
CA SER A 1 40.94 26.06 -5.90
C SER A 1 41.06 26.12 -4.38
N SER A 2 40.85 27.29 -3.77
CA SER A 2 40.79 27.43 -2.32
C SER A 2 39.44 26.90 -1.85
N GLY A 3 39.41 25.66 -1.36
CA GLY A 3 38.20 24.96 -0.89
C GLY A 3 37.62 25.54 0.39
N ALA A 4 37.27 26.82 0.39
CA ALA A 4 36.56 27.45 1.50
C ALA A 4 35.14 26.87 1.57
N MET A 5 34.79 26.23 2.69
CA MET A 5 33.41 25.85 2.95
C MET A 5 32.60 27.11 3.22
N LEU A 6 31.50 27.26 2.48
CA LEU A 6 30.56 28.36 2.67
C LEU A 6 29.72 28.06 3.92
N VAL A 7 29.63 29.02 4.82
CA VAL A 7 28.82 28.95 6.05
C VAL A 7 28.04 30.25 6.21
N ASN A 8 26.83 30.19 6.77
CA ASN A 8 25.94 31.35 6.97
C ASN A 8 25.77 32.25 5.74
N THR A 9 25.72 31.66 4.54
CA THR A 9 25.69 32.41 3.28
C THR A 9 24.84 31.70 2.24
N THR A 10 24.70 32.33 1.07
CA THR A 10 24.08 31.73 -0.10
C THR A 10 25.18 31.26 -1.04
N THR A 11 25.11 30.01 -1.48
CA THR A 11 26.02 29.41 -2.45
C THR A 11 25.85 30.09 -3.84
N PRO A 12 26.87 30.09 -4.71
CA PRO A 12 26.78 30.73 -6.03
C PRO A 12 25.64 30.22 -6.93
N ASP A 13 25.15 29.00 -6.69
CA ASP A 13 24.00 28.38 -7.36
C ASP A 13 22.64 28.66 -6.68
N GLY A 14 22.62 29.50 -5.64
CA GLY A 14 21.40 30.12 -5.11
C GLY A 14 20.80 29.50 -3.85
N TYR A 15 21.50 28.60 -3.17
CA TYR A 15 20.98 27.92 -1.97
C TYR A 15 21.61 28.43 -0.69
N ARG A 16 20.88 28.40 0.43
CA ARG A 16 21.42 28.86 1.73
C ARG A 16 22.08 27.73 2.49
N VAL A 17 23.14 28.04 3.22
CA VAL A 17 23.85 27.12 4.12
C VAL A 17 23.95 27.72 5.52
N ASP A 18 23.87 26.87 6.54
CA ASP A 18 23.93 27.24 7.96
C ASP A 18 25.36 27.49 8.45
N GLU A 19 25.51 27.74 9.75
CA GLU A 19 26.79 27.98 10.42
C GLU A 19 27.78 26.81 10.32
N ASN A 20 27.28 25.61 10.01
CA ASN A 20 28.07 24.39 9.82
C ASN A 20 28.26 24.05 8.33
N GLY A 21 27.77 24.90 7.42
CA GLY A 21 27.85 24.69 5.97
C GLY A 21 26.85 23.66 5.45
N LYS A 22 25.87 23.27 6.26
CA LYS A 22 24.78 22.37 5.85
C LYS A 22 23.71 23.18 5.14
N TRP A 23 23.14 22.60 4.08
CA TRP A 23 22.09 23.22 3.30
C TRP A 23 20.84 23.50 4.14
N ILE A 24 20.40 24.76 4.11
CA ILE A 24 19.13 25.22 4.64
C ILE A 24 18.17 25.28 3.45
N ASP A 25 17.21 24.36 3.40
CA ASP A 25 16.11 24.49 2.43
C ASP A 25 15.22 25.66 2.87
N ASN A 26 15.45 26.82 2.27
CA ASN A 26 14.73 28.05 2.55
C ASN A 26 13.36 28.11 1.83
N LYS A 27 12.82 26.97 1.39
CA LYS A 27 11.40 26.86 1.13
C LYS A 27 10.70 26.98 2.48
N VAL A 28 9.96 28.07 2.67
CA VAL A 28 8.88 28.10 3.66
C VAL A 28 7.85 27.07 3.20
N VAL A 29 8.13 25.78 3.41
CA VAL A 29 7.14 24.73 3.26
C VAL A 29 6.14 25.01 4.37
N ASN A 30 4.92 25.35 3.98
CA ASN A 30 3.87 25.63 4.93
C ASN A 30 3.80 24.47 5.93
N GLN A 31 3.80 24.76 7.23
CA GLN A 31 3.73 23.73 8.27
C GLN A 31 2.52 22.79 8.05
N LYS A 32 1.43 23.33 7.47
CA LYS A 32 0.27 22.55 7.04
C LYS A 32 0.61 21.52 5.96
N ASP A 33 1.43 21.88 4.97
CA ASP A 33 1.85 20.97 3.90
C ASP A 33 2.76 19.87 4.44
N ILE A 34 3.65 20.19 5.39
CA ILE A 34 4.47 19.19 6.09
C ILE A 34 3.57 18.20 6.84
N ILE A 35 2.63 18.67 7.64
CA ILE A 35 1.71 17.81 8.40
C ILE A 35 0.85 16.94 7.46
N SER A 36 0.44 17.51 6.34
CA SER A 36 -0.38 16.85 5.32
C SER A 36 0.39 15.77 4.54
N LEU A 37 1.70 15.94 4.34
CA LEU A 37 2.54 14.98 3.63
C LEU A 37 3.14 13.92 4.54
N TYR A 38 3.63 14.32 5.72
CA TYR A 38 4.44 13.45 6.57
C TYR A 38 3.70 13.01 7.84
N GLY A 39 2.89 13.89 8.42
CA GLY A 39 2.25 13.70 9.73
C GLY A 39 2.83 14.61 10.82
N ARG A 40 2.32 14.48 12.05
CA ARG A 40 2.75 15.31 13.19
C ARG A 40 3.89 14.67 13.97
N ASN A 41 4.58 15.49 14.76
CA ASN A 41 5.56 15.06 15.77
C ASN A 41 6.72 14.20 15.22
N LEU A 42 7.15 14.46 13.98
CA LEU A 42 8.34 13.85 13.41
C LEU A 42 9.57 14.75 13.62
N THR A 43 10.73 14.14 13.85
CA THR A 43 12.01 14.83 13.79
C THR A 43 12.37 15.17 12.34
N GLN A 44 13.28 16.13 12.14
CA GLN A 44 13.76 16.46 10.79
C GLN A 44 14.39 15.24 10.09
N GLU A 45 15.13 14.41 10.82
CA GLU A 45 15.72 13.18 10.29
C GLU A 45 14.66 12.18 9.82
N GLN A 46 13.55 12.04 10.57
CA GLN A 46 12.43 11.20 10.14
C GLN A 46 11.76 11.76 8.88
N ILE A 47 11.62 13.08 8.76
CA ILE A 47 11.09 13.74 7.56
C ILE A 47 12.02 13.48 6.37
N ASP A 48 13.33 13.72 6.53
CA ASP A 48 14.34 13.54 5.48
C ASP A 48 14.40 12.07 5.01
N PHE A 49 14.36 11.12 5.95
CA PHE A 49 14.27 9.69 5.64
C PHE A 49 13.00 9.40 4.82
N THR A 50 11.85 9.90 5.27
CA THR A 50 10.55 9.62 4.66
C THR A 50 10.46 10.18 3.24
N ASP A 51 10.95 11.41 3.02
CA ASP A 51 10.98 12.05 1.71
C ASP A 51 11.92 11.33 0.74
N ASN A 52 13.12 10.95 1.19
CA ASN A 52 14.08 10.18 0.39
C ASN A 52 13.56 8.79 0.05
N ALA A 53 12.92 8.10 1.00
CA ALA A 53 12.29 6.80 0.78
C ALA A 53 11.19 6.93 -0.27
N ALA A 54 10.27 7.89 -0.11
CA ALA A 54 9.19 8.12 -1.07
C ALA A 54 9.71 8.42 -2.47
N LYS A 55 10.74 9.28 -2.60
CA LYS A 55 11.36 9.61 -3.88
C LYS A 55 11.97 8.37 -4.55
N LYS A 56 12.67 7.53 -3.78
CA LYS A 56 13.26 6.28 -4.28
C LYS A 56 12.17 5.31 -4.73
N ILE A 57 11.17 5.05 -3.89
CA ILE A 57 10.06 4.16 -4.18
C ILE A 57 9.28 4.62 -5.42
N ALA A 58 8.93 5.92 -5.49
CA ALA A 58 8.24 6.47 -6.64
C ALA A 58 9.04 6.26 -7.94
N LYS A 59 10.36 6.44 -7.91
CA LYS A 59 11.23 6.16 -9.06
C LYS A 59 11.23 4.68 -9.47
N GLU A 60 11.09 3.76 -8.52
CA GLU A 60 11.06 2.31 -8.78
C GLU A 60 9.71 1.86 -9.36
N ILE A 61 8.60 2.38 -8.84
CA ILE A 61 7.25 1.89 -9.20
C ILE A 61 6.62 2.68 -10.36
N ILE A 62 6.98 3.96 -10.54
CA ILE A 62 6.40 4.82 -11.59
C ILE A 62 7.26 4.79 -12.85
N LYS A 63 6.65 4.38 -13.96
CA LYS A 63 7.31 4.29 -15.27
C LYS A 63 6.87 5.47 -16.17
N PRO A 64 7.73 5.95 -17.10
CA PRO A 64 7.44 7.14 -17.91
C PRO A 64 6.13 7.09 -18.72
N ASN A 65 5.70 5.91 -19.15
CA ASN A 65 4.53 5.74 -20.00
C ASN A 65 3.25 5.37 -19.23
N MET A 66 3.24 5.46 -17.91
CA MET A 66 2.04 5.23 -17.11
C MET A 66 1.08 6.43 -17.22
N THR A 67 -0.19 6.14 -17.45
CA THR A 67 -1.31 7.07 -17.24
C THR A 67 -1.40 7.46 -15.77
N ASP A 68 -2.06 8.58 -15.45
CA ASP A 68 -2.21 9.01 -14.06
C ASP A 68 -2.98 7.98 -13.23
N ARG A 69 -3.92 7.28 -13.87
CA ARG A 69 -4.66 6.16 -13.28
C ARG A 69 -3.75 4.99 -12.92
N GLU A 70 -2.87 4.57 -13.83
CA GLU A 70 -1.91 3.49 -13.56
C GLU A 70 -0.97 3.87 -12.43
N LYS A 71 -0.49 5.12 -12.39
CA LYS A 71 0.33 5.61 -11.27
C LYS A 71 -0.43 5.53 -9.95
N ALA A 72 -1.69 6.00 -9.91
CA ALA A 72 -2.52 5.95 -8.71
C ALA A 72 -2.72 4.50 -8.22
N ARG A 73 -3.04 3.58 -9.14
CA ARG A 73 -3.18 2.14 -8.81
C ARG A 73 -1.87 1.53 -8.33
N GLU A 74 -0.75 1.86 -8.94
CA GLU A 74 0.56 1.32 -8.56
C GLU A 74 0.98 1.78 -7.16
N ILE A 75 0.70 3.05 -6.81
CA ILE A 75 0.91 3.57 -5.45
C ILE A 75 -0.01 2.86 -4.45
N THR A 76 -1.31 2.70 -4.75
CA THR A 76 -2.24 1.93 -3.90
C THR A 76 -1.71 0.53 -3.64
N LYS A 77 -1.27 -0.16 -4.70
CA LYS A 77 -0.73 -1.51 -4.64
C LYS A 77 0.52 -1.59 -3.78
N TRP A 78 1.49 -0.70 -4.02
CA TRP A 78 2.76 -0.71 -3.30
C TRP A 78 2.54 -0.48 -1.80
N ILE A 79 1.72 0.50 -1.42
CA ILE A 79 1.45 0.77 -0.01
C ILE A 79 0.77 -0.43 0.64
N PHE A 80 -0.27 -1.00 0.02
CA PHE A 80 -0.96 -2.17 0.57
C PHE A 80 0.01 -3.32 0.78
N ALA A 81 0.82 -3.69 -0.21
CA ALA A 81 1.76 -4.81 -0.11
C ALA A 81 2.92 -4.61 0.88
N ASN A 82 3.20 -3.37 1.29
CA ASN A 82 4.33 -3.06 2.16
C ASN A 82 3.89 -2.54 3.54
N THR A 83 2.59 -2.53 3.83
CA THR A 83 2.08 -1.95 5.07
C THR A 83 1.02 -2.85 5.69
N ILE A 84 1.27 -3.29 6.91
CA ILE A 84 0.28 -3.97 7.74
C ILE A 84 -0.61 -2.92 8.42
N LYS A 85 -1.91 -3.16 8.46
CA LYS A 85 -2.85 -2.31 9.19
C LYS A 85 -2.57 -2.37 10.70
N ASP A 86 -2.42 -1.20 11.31
CA ASP A 86 -2.36 -1.05 12.76
C ASP A 86 -3.78 -0.86 13.32
N HIS A 87 -4.26 -1.82 14.09
CA HIS A 87 -5.59 -1.77 14.70
C HIS A 87 -5.60 -1.11 16.08
N ARG A 88 -4.43 -0.75 16.63
CA ARG A 88 -4.28 -0.25 18.00
C ARG A 88 -4.47 1.26 18.09
N GLN A 89 -5.28 1.81 17.20
CA GLN A 89 -5.73 3.20 17.23
C GLN A 89 -6.29 3.54 18.63
N SER A 90 -6.03 4.76 19.13
CA SER A 90 -6.40 5.22 20.49
C SER A 90 -5.62 4.62 21.67
N THR A 91 -4.59 3.82 21.44
CA THR A 91 -3.71 3.34 22.52
C THR A 91 -2.46 4.23 22.68
N GLU A 92 -1.79 4.19 23.83
CA GLU A 92 -0.49 4.86 24.00
C GLU A 92 0.60 4.28 23.07
N ILE A 93 0.42 3.04 22.59
CA ILE A 93 1.30 2.41 21.60
C ILE A 93 1.19 3.13 20.24
N TYR A 94 0.02 3.65 19.90
CA TYR A 94 -0.21 4.40 18.66
C TYR A 94 0.68 5.65 18.57
N LYS A 95 0.79 6.41 19.66
CA LYS A 95 1.63 7.62 19.72
C LYS A 95 3.12 7.29 19.59
N LYS A 96 3.56 6.16 20.17
CA LYS A 96 4.97 5.72 20.12
C LYS A 96 5.38 5.15 18.76
N THR A 97 4.42 4.59 18.02
CA THR A 97 4.68 3.96 16.72
C THR A 97 4.61 4.93 15.55
N HIS A 98 4.15 6.17 15.79
CA HIS A 98 3.88 7.17 14.74
C HIS A 98 2.96 6.62 13.64
N ALA A 99 2.04 5.73 13.99
CA ALA A 99 1.20 5.01 13.02
C ALA A 99 0.29 5.96 12.20
N ASP A 100 0.17 7.23 12.59
CA ASP A 100 -0.51 8.30 11.86
C ASP A 100 0.32 8.97 10.76
N THR A 101 1.57 8.55 10.56
CA THR A 101 2.56 9.24 9.71
C THR A 101 2.95 8.41 8.49
N ALA A 102 3.41 9.08 7.42
CA ALA A 102 4.04 8.42 6.28
C ALA A 102 5.34 7.71 6.68
N TRP A 103 6.03 8.19 7.72
CA TRP A 103 7.25 7.58 8.23
C TRP A 103 7.01 6.14 8.73
N ALA A 104 5.88 5.87 9.39
CA ALA A 104 5.56 4.52 9.86
C ALA A 104 5.32 3.54 8.71
N VAL A 105 4.74 4.01 7.59
CA VAL A 105 4.62 3.23 6.36
C VAL A 105 6.00 2.84 5.83
N PHE A 106 6.90 3.80 5.59
CA PHE A 106 8.18 3.51 4.93
C PHE A 106 9.26 2.92 5.84
N SER A 107 9.22 3.17 7.16
CA SER A 107 10.24 2.69 8.10
C SER A 107 9.83 1.42 8.85
N LYS A 108 8.53 1.21 9.08
CA LYS A 108 8.01 0.09 9.90
C LYS A 108 7.15 -0.89 9.11
N GLY A 109 6.64 -0.50 7.93
CA GLY A 109 5.67 -1.29 7.20
C GLY A 109 4.39 -1.52 8.00
N ARG A 110 4.00 -0.56 8.85
CA ARG A 110 2.82 -0.65 9.70
C ARG A 110 2.28 0.73 10.04
N ALA A 111 1.00 0.98 9.79
CA ALA A 111 0.37 2.28 10.01
C ALA A 111 -1.17 2.17 10.16
N ALA A 112 -1.81 3.25 10.60
CA ALA A 112 -3.26 3.45 10.51
C ALA A 112 -3.63 4.23 9.25
N CYS A 113 -4.93 4.39 8.98
CA CYS A 113 -5.44 5.02 7.75
C CYS A 113 -4.77 6.38 7.44
N SER A 114 -4.55 7.20 8.48
CA SER A 114 -3.83 8.48 8.42
C SER A 114 -2.39 8.38 7.92
N GLY A 115 -1.65 7.32 8.24
CA GLY A 115 -0.31 7.07 7.70
C GLY A 115 -0.35 6.61 6.24
N TYR A 116 -1.31 5.74 5.88
CA TYR A 116 -1.51 5.28 4.50
C TYR A 116 -1.80 6.43 3.55
N VAL A 117 -2.72 7.34 3.90
CA VAL A 117 -3.10 8.45 3.02
C VAL A 117 -2.01 9.49 2.85
N ARG A 118 -1.15 9.66 3.87
CA ARG A 118 0.02 10.54 3.82
C ARG A 118 1.13 9.95 2.95
N ALA A 119 1.43 8.66 3.13
CA ALA A 119 2.37 7.95 2.27
C ALA A 119 1.92 7.97 0.81
N PHE A 120 0.63 7.78 0.54
CA PHE A 120 0.05 7.91 -0.80
C PHE A 120 0.25 9.32 -1.35
N LYS A 121 -0.12 10.36 -0.59
CA LYS A 121 0.01 11.75 -1.05
C LYS A 121 1.47 12.11 -1.36
N LEU A 122 2.41 11.61 -0.55
CA LEU A 122 3.84 11.84 -0.73
C LEU A 122 4.41 11.08 -1.94
N LEU A 123 4.01 9.83 -2.17
CA LEU A 123 4.34 9.10 -3.41
C LEU A 123 3.70 9.79 -4.62
N GLY A 124 2.46 10.27 -4.49
CA GLY A 124 1.74 11.02 -5.52
C GLY A 124 2.46 12.30 -5.92
N LYS A 125 3.00 13.06 -4.96
CA LYS A 125 3.87 14.23 -5.23
C LYS A 125 5.04 13.85 -6.14
N TYR A 126 5.72 12.74 -5.86
CA TYR A 126 6.86 12.27 -6.67
C TYR A 126 6.45 11.62 -8.01
N ALA A 127 5.22 11.11 -8.11
CA ALA A 127 4.64 10.61 -9.34
C ALA A 127 4.06 11.71 -10.25
N GLY A 128 4.07 12.97 -9.80
CA GLY A 128 3.46 14.10 -10.51
C GLY A 128 1.93 14.13 -10.44
N LEU A 129 1.33 13.42 -9.49
CA LEU A 129 -0.11 13.36 -9.28
C LEU A 129 -0.60 14.48 -8.35
N LYS A 130 -1.80 15.00 -8.63
CA LYS A 130 -2.51 15.90 -7.74
C LYS A 130 -3.37 15.08 -6.79
N VAL A 131 -3.02 15.07 -5.51
CA VAL A 131 -3.66 14.23 -4.48
C VAL A 131 -4.20 15.09 -3.33
N LYS A 132 -5.42 14.77 -2.88
CA LYS A 132 -6.02 15.28 -1.63
C LYS A 132 -6.28 14.11 -0.67
N ILE A 133 -6.35 14.42 0.62
CA ILE A 133 -6.77 13.48 1.67
C ILE A 133 -8.22 13.81 2.02
N VAL A 134 -9.09 12.81 1.99
CA VAL A 134 -10.46 12.93 2.46
C VAL A 134 -10.49 12.63 3.97
N ASN A 135 -11.28 13.40 4.72
CA ASN A 135 -11.34 13.35 6.18
C ASN A 135 -9.98 13.59 6.86
N GLU A 136 -9.12 14.41 6.24
CA GLU A 136 -7.78 14.71 6.76
C GLU A 136 -7.85 15.17 8.22
N ASP A 137 -7.10 14.50 9.09
CA ASP A 137 -7.03 14.75 10.54
C ASP A 137 -8.34 14.56 11.31
N LEU A 138 -9.39 14.01 10.69
CA LEU A 138 -10.59 13.61 11.39
C LEU A 138 -10.46 12.19 11.95
N TRP A 139 -11.13 11.95 13.07
CA TRP A 139 -11.26 10.62 13.67
C TRP A 139 -12.31 9.77 12.92
N GLN A 140 -12.08 9.61 11.62
CA GLN A 140 -12.90 8.85 10.68
C GLN A 140 -11.98 8.10 9.72
N HIS A 141 -12.55 7.21 8.90
CA HIS A 141 -11.78 6.60 7.81
C HIS A 141 -11.26 7.68 6.86
N GLN A 142 -10.00 7.54 6.43
CA GLN A 142 -9.31 8.47 5.54
C GLN A 142 -8.87 7.72 4.29
N TRP A 143 -9.07 8.34 3.13
CA TRP A 143 -8.61 7.85 1.84
C TRP A 143 -8.07 9.01 1.00
N ASN A 144 -7.52 8.71 -0.17
CA ASN A 144 -7.04 9.72 -1.10
C ASN A 144 -8.03 9.93 -2.24
N THR A 145 -8.12 11.16 -2.72
CA THR A 145 -8.73 11.47 -4.01
C THR A 145 -7.67 12.07 -4.94
N VAL A 146 -7.63 11.60 -6.17
CA VAL A 146 -6.56 11.87 -7.14
C VAL A 146 -7.15 12.45 -8.41
N TYR A 147 -6.61 13.59 -8.86
CA TYR A 147 -7.01 14.16 -10.15
C TYR A 147 -6.18 13.56 -11.26
N LEU A 148 -6.86 12.88 -12.18
CA LEU A 148 -6.28 12.33 -13.40
C LEU A 148 -6.23 13.43 -14.45
N GLN A 149 -5.03 13.95 -14.74
CA GLN A 149 -4.87 15.09 -15.65
C GLN A 149 -5.14 14.69 -17.10
N ASP A 150 -4.85 13.45 -17.46
CA ASP A 150 -5.11 12.82 -18.76
C ASP A 150 -6.60 12.51 -19.01
N GLU A 151 -7.39 12.31 -17.95
CA GLU A 151 -8.84 12.04 -18.03
C GLU A 151 -9.73 13.20 -17.58
N GLY A 152 -9.16 14.25 -16.97
CA GLY A 152 -9.89 15.44 -16.52
C GLY A 152 -10.85 15.22 -15.34
N LYS A 153 -10.68 14.15 -14.54
CA LYS A 153 -11.60 13.80 -13.44
C LYS A 153 -10.88 13.40 -12.14
N TRP A 154 -11.61 13.46 -11.03
CA TRP A 154 -11.16 12.94 -9.74
C TRP A 154 -11.57 11.47 -9.58
N ILE A 155 -10.70 10.65 -8.99
CA ILE A 155 -10.99 9.28 -8.58
C ILE A 155 -10.60 9.08 -7.11
N ASP A 156 -11.24 8.16 -6.43
CA ASP A 156 -10.90 7.80 -5.06
C ASP A 156 -10.03 6.55 -5.01
N CYS A 157 -8.99 6.57 -4.18
CA CYS A 157 -8.10 5.44 -3.94
C CYS A 157 -7.85 5.27 -2.43
N ASP A 158 -8.04 4.04 -1.96
CA ASP A 158 -7.83 3.63 -0.57
C ASP A 158 -6.80 2.50 -0.55
N SER A 159 -5.56 2.86 -0.21
CA SER A 159 -4.46 1.92 -0.10
C SER A 159 -4.54 1.02 1.12
N GLN A 160 -5.36 1.33 2.11
CA GLN A 160 -5.60 0.45 3.26
C GLN A 160 -6.61 -0.65 2.90
N SER A 161 -7.57 -0.35 2.03
CA SER A 161 -8.58 -1.32 1.55
C SER A 161 -8.27 -1.86 0.16
N ARG A 162 -7.07 -1.58 -0.39
CA ARG A 162 -6.62 -1.95 -1.76
C ARG A 162 -7.62 -1.62 -2.88
N THR A 163 -8.31 -0.48 -2.80
CA THR A 163 -9.24 -0.02 -3.84
C THR A 163 -8.73 1.24 -4.55
N CYS A 164 -9.06 1.40 -5.83
CA CYS A 164 -8.79 2.60 -6.59
C CYS A 164 -9.76 2.71 -7.77
N ASP A 165 -10.41 3.87 -7.91
CA ASP A 165 -11.51 4.15 -8.83
C ASP A 165 -12.66 3.14 -8.74
N GLY A 166 -13.16 2.89 -7.52
CA GLY A 166 -14.29 1.99 -7.28
C GLY A 166 -14.02 0.51 -7.58
N SER A 167 -12.78 0.14 -7.91
CA SER A 167 -12.36 -1.23 -8.19
C SER A 167 -11.30 -1.71 -7.21
N GLU A 168 -11.40 -2.99 -6.84
CA GLU A 168 -10.39 -3.66 -6.04
C GLU A 168 -9.13 -3.96 -6.86
N ILE A 169 -7.97 -3.85 -6.22
CA ILE A 169 -6.72 -4.39 -6.77
C ILE A 169 -6.73 -5.91 -6.52
N THR A 170 -6.52 -6.64 -7.61
CA THR A 170 -6.69 -8.09 -7.68
C THR A 170 -5.39 -8.85 -7.38
N PRO A 171 -5.45 -10.15 -7.01
CA PRO A 171 -4.25 -10.97 -6.85
C PRO A 171 -3.33 -10.93 -8.07
N LYS A 172 -3.91 -10.89 -9.27
CA LYS A 172 -3.17 -10.82 -10.54
C LYS A 172 -2.27 -9.59 -10.60
N GLU A 173 -2.73 -8.44 -10.10
CA GLU A 173 -1.95 -7.19 -10.09
C GLU A 173 -0.77 -7.26 -9.11
N PHE A 174 -0.87 -8.08 -8.06
CA PHE A 174 0.23 -8.43 -7.15
C PHE A 174 1.12 -9.56 -7.69
N GLY A 175 0.91 -10.03 -8.93
CA GLY A 175 1.68 -11.13 -9.51
C GLY A 175 1.30 -12.52 -8.98
N ILE A 176 0.20 -12.62 -8.22
CA ILE A 176 -0.34 -13.91 -7.78
C ILE A 176 -1.14 -14.49 -8.95
N PRO A 177 -0.78 -15.67 -9.50
CA PRO A 177 -1.50 -16.27 -10.61
C PRO A 177 -2.99 -16.41 -10.29
N THR A 178 -3.85 -16.04 -11.24
CA THR A 178 -5.29 -16.21 -11.11
C THR A 178 -5.73 -17.33 -12.04
N TYR A 179 -6.48 -18.29 -11.50
CA TYR A 179 -7.03 -19.39 -12.27
C TYR A 179 -8.54 -19.17 -12.39
N LYS A 180 -9.02 -19.09 -13.63
CA LYS A 180 -10.44 -18.89 -13.93
C LYS A 180 -11.05 -20.23 -14.32
N ILE A 181 -12.02 -20.66 -13.53
CA ILE A 181 -12.85 -21.83 -13.75
C ILE A 181 -14.11 -21.31 -14.48
N GLU A 182 -14.35 -21.71 -15.74
CA GLU A 182 -15.32 -21.02 -16.61
C GLU A 182 -16.79 -21.05 -16.14
N ASN A 183 -17.50 -19.96 -16.48
CA ASN A 183 -18.95 -19.71 -16.48
C ASN A 183 -19.78 -19.73 -15.19
N LYS A 184 -19.19 -19.84 -14.00
CA LYS A 184 -19.84 -19.37 -12.75
C LYS A 184 -18.82 -18.80 -11.77
N ARG A 185 -18.53 -17.50 -11.93
CA ARG A 185 -17.81 -16.63 -10.97
C ARG A 185 -16.41 -17.14 -10.58
N LEU A 186 -15.58 -16.26 -10.02
CA LEU A 186 -14.67 -16.72 -8.97
C LEU A 186 -15.53 -17.49 -7.98
N VAL A 187 -15.22 -18.75 -7.71
CA VAL A 187 -15.86 -19.49 -6.62
C VAL A 187 -15.37 -18.83 -5.31
N TYR A 188 -16.00 -17.70 -4.98
CA TYR A 188 -16.39 -17.30 -3.64
C TYR A 188 -17.67 -18.04 -3.22
N ALA A 189 -18.16 -18.99 -4.03
CA ALA A 189 -18.99 -20.07 -3.51
C ALA A 189 -18.09 -20.98 -2.66
N PRO A 190 -18.60 -21.61 -1.60
CA PRO A 190 -17.75 -22.33 -0.68
C PRO A 190 -17.05 -23.42 -1.47
N PHE A 191 -15.71 -23.36 -1.56
CA PHE A 191 -14.94 -24.61 -1.61
C PHE A 191 -15.59 -25.53 -0.56
N PRO A 192 -15.89 -26.80 -0.90
CA PRO A 192 -16.61 -27.71 -0.02
C PRO A 192 -16.10 -27.50 1.40
N GLN A 193 -17.02 -27.04 2.27
CA GLN A 193 -16.81 -26.56 3.63
C GLN A 193 -15.35 -26.67 4.09
N ILE A 194 -14.62 -25.55 4.01
CA ILE A 194 -13.24 -25.37 4.51
C ILE A 194 -13.14 -26.10 5.85
N GLY A 195 -12.48 -27.26 5.85
CA GLY A 195 -12.54 -28.24 6.93
C GLY A 195 -12.10 -29.64 6.52
N ASN A 196 -12.27 -30.02 5.24
CA ASN A 196 -11.73 -31.30 4.74
C ASN A 196 -10.27 -31.16 4.29
N PRO A 197 -9.36 -32.04 4.76
CA PRO A 197 -8.00 -32.18 4.26
C PRO A 197 -7.92 -32.28 2.73
N TYR A 198 -6.81 -31.79 2.17
CA TYR A 198 -6.52 -31.85 0.73
C TYR A 198 -6.62 -33.28 0.17
N GLU A 199 -6.25 -34.27 0.97
CA GLU A 199 -6.28 -35.69 0.66
C GLU A 199 -7.71 -36.18 0.39
N ASP A 200 -8.66 -35.82 1.25
CA ASP A 200 -10.07 -36.19 1.14
C ASP A 200 -10.69 -35.67 -0.17
N PHE A 201 -10.27 -34.47 -0.57
CA PHE A 201 -10.73 -33.86 -1.82
C PHE A 201 -10.12 -34.52 -3.07
N VAL A 202 -8.87 -34.97 -3.01
CA VAL A 202 -8.24 -35.74 -4.11
C VAL A 202 -8.88 -37.11 -4.26
N GLU A 203 -9.17 -37.78 -3.15
CA GLU A 203 -9.93 -39.04 -3.14
C GLU A 203 -11.31 -38.85 -3.75
N GLU A 204 -12.03 -37.78 -3.39
CA GLU A 204 -13.34 -37.47 -3.93
C GLU A 204 -13.30 -37.12 -5.44
N TYR A 205 -12.31 -36.36 -5.92
CA TYR A 205 -12.11 -36.12 -7.35
C TYR A 205 -11.88 -37.43 -8.12
N ASN A 206 -11.02 -38.30 -7.59
CA ASN A 206 -10.71 -39.59 -8.19
C ASN A 206 -11.87 -40.59 -8.11
N SER A 207 -12.79 -40.44 -7.14
CA SER A 207 -13.93 -41.34 -6.92
C SER A 207 -14.98 -41.32 -8.02
N GLY A 208 -14.92 -40.38 -8.98
CA GLY A 208 -15.89 -40.32 -10.06
C GLY A 208 -17.18 -39.56 -9.74
N HIS A 209 -17.49 -39.35 -8.45
CA HIS A 209 -18.81 -38.90 -7.97
C HIS A 209 -19.30 -37.53 -8.49
N TRP A 210 -18.42 -36.72 -9.11
CA TRP A 210 -18.71 -35.33 -9.52
C TRP A 210 -18.36 -35.00 -10.99
N HIS A 211 -18.08 -36.00 -11.83
CA HIS A 211 -17.53 -35.80 -13.19
C HIS A 211 -18.41 -34.99 -14.16
N TRP A 212 -19.66 -34.67 -13.80
CA TRP A 212 -20.55 -33.84 -14.62
C TRP A 212 -20.38 -32.32 -14.38
N PHE A 213 -19.72 -31.92 -13.28
CA PHE A 213 -19.60 -30.50 -12.89
C PHE A 213 -18.20 -29.92 -13.08
N TYR A 214 -17.16 -30.74 -13.23
CA TYR A 214 -15.78 -30.28 -13.33
C TYR A 214 -15.19 -30.63 -14.70
N LYS A 215 -15.02 -29.62 -15.56
CA LYS A 215 -14.31 -29.71 -16.84
C LYS A 215 -12.78 -29.53 -16.69
N PHE A 216 -12.23 -29.75 -15.50
CA PHE A 216 -10.84 -29.38 -15.15
C PHE A 216 -9.99 -30.61 -14.84
N SER A 217 -8.71 -30.54 -15.21
CA SER A 217 -7.69 -31.48 -14.76
C SER A 217 -7.36 -31.29 -13.28
N LEU A 218 -6.91 -32.37 -12.63
CA LEU A 218 -6.42 -32.33 -11.25
C LEU A 218 -5.29 -31.28 -11.07
N SER A 219 -4.44 -31.08 -12.08
CA SER A 219 -3.39 -30.05 -12.07
C SER A 219 -3.91 -28.62 -12.05
N GLU A 220 -4.94 -28.31 -12.85
CA GLU A 220 -5.54 -26.96 -12.89
C GLU A 220 -6.21 -26.63 -11.55
N LEU A 221 -6.84 -27.63 -10.94
CA LEU A 221 -7.50 -27.51 -9.64
C LEU A 221 -6.50 -27.26 -8.50
N LYS A 222 -5.38 -27.99 -8.48
CA LYS A 222 -4.27 -27.77 -7.52
C LYS A 222 -3.70 -26.36 -7.63
N ALA A 223 -3.48 -25.89 -8.85
CA ALA A 223 -2.93 -24.56 -9.08
C ALA A 223 -3.89 -23.46 -8.60
N ALA A 224 -5.20 -23.65 -8.80
CA ALA A 224 -6.23 -22.73 -8.29
C ALA A 224 -6.27 -22.67 -6.75
N LEU A 225 -6.16 -23.81 -6.06
CA LEU A 225 -6.14 -23.88 -4.60
C LEU A 225 -4.91 -23.16 -4.01
N GLU A 226 -3.73 -23.39 -4.58
CA GLU A 226 -2.50 -22.73 -4.14
C GLU A 226 -2.56 -21.22 -4.30
N SER A 227 -3.12 -20.73 -5.42
CA SER A 227 -3.35 -19.30 -5.62
C SER A 227 -4.32 -18.72 -4.57
N HIS A 228 -5.39 -19.45 -4.23
CA HIS A 228 -6.34 -19.01 -3.22
C HIS A 228 -5.70 -18.94 -1.82
N LYS A 229 -4.95 -19.97 -1.42
CA LYS A 229 -4.22 -20.01 -0.12
C LYS A 229 -3.22 -18.84 -0.01
N LYS A 230 -2.46 -18.56 -1.06
CA LYS A 230 -1.52 -17.42 -1.11
C LYS A 230 -2.24 -16.09 -0.96
N TRP A 231 -3.36 -15.90 -1.66
CA TRP A 231 -4.14 -14.67 -1.56
C TRP A 231 -4.75 -14.45 -0.17
N ASN A 232 -5.38 -15.48 0.42
CA ASN A 232 -5.98 -15.36 1.75
C ASN A 232 -4.93 -15.03 2.82
N LYS A 233 -3.76 -15.67 2.76
CA LYS A 233 -2.64 -15.35 3.67
C LYS A 233 -2.17 -13.90 3.50
N PHE A 234 -2.06 -13.44 2.25
CA PHE A 234 -1.69 -12.06 1.94
C PHE A 234 -2.72 -11.07 2.49
N GLU A 235 -4.01 -11.25 2.19
CA GLU A 235 -5.09 -10.40 2.72
C GLU A 235 -5.12 -10.38 4.24
N TRP A 236 -4.92 -11.54 4.88
CA TRP A 236 -4.90 -11.64 6.33
C TRP A 236 -3.78 -10.78 6.93
N LEU A 237 -2.55 -10.91 6.43
CA LEU A 237 -1.39 -10.16 6.93
C LEU A 237 -1.64 -8.64 6.87
N HIS A 238 -2.29 -8.14 5.83
CA HIS A 238 -2.45 -6.70 5.61
C HIS A 238 -3.70 -6.12 6.29
N ASN A 239 -4.80 -6.87 6.38
CA ASN A 239 -6.08 -6.37 6.91
C ASN A 239 -6.36 -6.71 8.37
N VAL A 240 -5.74 -7.76 8.91
CA VAL A 240 -6.06 -8.32 10.24
C VAL A 240 -4.84 -8.86 11.00
N GLY A 241 -3.64 -8.77 10.43
CA GLY A 241 -2.39 -9.40 10.87
C GLY A 241 -1.91 -9.15 12.31
N ASP A 242 -2.53 -8.22 13.05
CA ASP A 242 -2.24 -7.97 14.48
C ASP A 242 -3.31 -8.46 15.45
N ARG A 243 -4.46 -8.90 14.93
CA ARG A 243 -5.46 -9.57 15.75
C ARG A 243 -4.85 -10.91 16.13
N GLU A 244 -4.81 -11.21 17.42
CA GLU A 244 -4.28 -12.47 17.99
C GLU A 244 -4.98 -13.76 17.44
N SER A 245 -5.95 -13.62 16.54
CA SER A 245 -6.88 -14.65 16.10
C SER A 245 -6.59 -15.22 14.71
N PHE A 246 -5.35 -15.25 14.24
CA PHE A 246 -5.06 -16.02 13.02
C PHE A 246 -4.80 -17.45 13.32
N ASP A 247 -5.80 -18.24 12.96
CA ASP A 247 -5.68 -19.67 12.92
C ASP A 247 -5.12 -20.09 11.56
N GLU A 248 -3.87 -20.56 11.56
CA GLU A 248 -3.25 -21.19 10.38
C GLU A 248 -4.05 -22.40 9.88
N SER A 249 -4.96 -22.97 10.68
CA SER A 249 -5.88 -24.02 10.25
C SER A 249 -6.83 -23.54 9.14
N MET A 250 -7.09 -22.23 9.02
CA MET A 250 -7.87 -21.67 7.91
C MET A 250 -7.15 -21.76 6.55
N ILE A 251 -5.86 -22.12 6.55
CA ILE A 251 -5.05 -22.38 5.35
C ILE A 251 -4.90 -23.89 5.09
N LYS A 252 -5.10 -24.76 6.08
CA LYS A 252 -4.90 -26.21 5.94
C LYS A 252 -6.07 -26.82 5.16
#